data_AF-A0A2B7YIH8-F1
#
_entry.id   AF-A0A2B7YIH8-F1
#
_cell.length_a   1.000
_cell.length_b   1.000
_cell.length_c   1.000
_cell.angle_alpha   90.00
_cell.angle_beta   90.00
_cell.angle_gamma   90.00
#
_symmetry.space_group_name_H-M   'P 1'
#
loop_
_entity.id
_entity.type
_entity.pdbx_description
1 polymer ?
#
loop_
_entity_poly.entity_id
_entity_poly.type
_entity_poly.pdbx_seq_one_letter_code
_entity_poly.pdbx_strand_id
1 'polypeptide(L)'
;MDIELKNIALIEEGILELKGITLIADENDSGKSTIGKTLFTTLTTLNNFEREFLTNLSQRVIRVSFLLKELLDDKLKNEIKSTNEPLLEKITRIIKSLNNFNNEINHNFIKIEINDKFFKDLEKIFLELIEEADVLKQELENYIKKLNEENNLMFQNISFFVDTLTAFLALKVIFNYEKIKII
;
A
#
# COMPACT_ATOMS: atom_id res chain seq x y z
N MET A 1 20.55 -21.21 13.64
CA MET A 1 19.92 -19.89 13.49
C MET A 1 20.13 -19.20 14.81
N ASP A 2 20.68 -18.00 14.77
CA ASP A 2 21.06 -17.27 15.98
C ASP A 2 20.11 -16.09 16.12
N ILE A 3 19.49 -15.97 17.29
CA ILE A 3 18.53 -14.91 17.59
C ILE A 3 19.08 -14.06 18.72
N GLU A 4 19.21 -12.77 18.46
CA GLU A 4 19.45 -11.77 19.49
C GLU A 4 18.10 -11.14 19.90
N LEU A 5 17.82 -11.18 21.20
CA LEU A 5 16.67 -10.53 21.82
C LEU A 5 17.20 -9.36 22.65
N LYS A 6 16.69 -8.15 22.39
CA LYS A 6 17.10 -6.95 23.11
C LYS A 6 15.88 -6.10 23.46
N ASN A 7 15.73 -5.78 24.74
CA ASN A 7 14.63 -4.98 25.29
C ASN A 7 13.23 -5.51 24.91
N ILE A 8 13.00 -6.82 25.05
CA ILE A 8 11.71 -7.46 24.80
C ILE A 8 11.08 -7.95 26.11
N ALA A 9 10.06 -7.23 26.59
CA ALA A 9 9.39 -7.48 27.86
C ALA A 9 10.41 -7.62 29.02
N LEU A 10 10.48 -8.78 29.68
CA LEU A 10 11.40 -9.06 30.79
C LEU A 10 12.85 -9.34 30.35
N ILE A 11 13.12 -9.43 29.03
CA ILE A 11 14.43 -9.77 28.49
C ILE A 11 15.14 -8.48 28.08
N GLU A 12 16.12 -8.05 28.87
CA GLU A 12 16.98 -6.91 28.53
C GLU A 12 17.94 -7.25 27.38
N GLU A 13 18.61 -8.40 27.48
CA GLU A 13 19.51 -8.95 26.47
C GLU A 13 19.49 -10.48 26.53
N GLY A 14 19.50 -11.15 25.38
CA GLY A 14 19.55 -12.61 25.29
C GLY A 14 19.98 -13.09 23.92
N ILE A 15 20.88 -14.07 23.90
CA ILE A 15 21.33 -14.73 22.67
C ILE A 15 20.83 -16.17 22.71
N LEU A 16 20.04 -16.55 21.72
CA LEU A 16 19.51 -17.90 21.57
C LEU A 16 20.09 -18.56 20.31
N GLU A 17 20.83 -19.64 20.52
CA GLU A 17 21.32 -20.49 19.44
C GLU A 17 20.32 -21.64 19.20
N LEU A 18 19.66 -21.63 18.05
CA LEU A 18 18.72 -22.68 17.65
C LEU A 18 19.44 -23.74 16.80
N LYS A 19 19.62 -24.93 17.40
CA LYS A 19 20.26 -26.12 16.82
C LYS A 19 19.34 -27.34 16.98
N GLY A 20 18.97 -27.98 15.87
CA GLY A 20 18.16 -29.21 15.89
C GLY A 20 16.92 -29.07 16.78
N ILE A 21 16.76 -29.98 17.75
CA ILE A 21 15.77 -29.84 18.83
C ILE A 21 16.40 -29.04 19.96
N THR A 22 15.89 -27.85 20.23
CA THR A 22 16.37 -26.94 21.30
C THR A 22 15.33 -26.86 22.43
N LEU A 23 15.74 -27.12 23.68
CA LEU A 23 14.90 -27.01 24.88
C LEU A 23 15.15 -25.68 25.59
N ILE A 24 14.10 -24.90 25.80
CA ILE A 24 14.14 -23.67 26.60
C ILE A 24 13.48 -23.97 27.96
N ALA A 25 14.29 -24.05 29.02
CA ALA A 25 13.84 -24.46 30.37
C ALA A 25 14.50 -23.62 31.46
N ASP A 26 13.73 -23.29 32.50
CA ASP A 26 14.05 -22.35 33.60
C ASP A 26 12.85 -22.26 34.57
N GLU A 27 12.89 -21.45 35.62
CA GLU A 27 11.79 -21.18 36.58
C GLU A 27 10.63 -20.37 35.98
N ASN A 28 9.40 -20.55 36.48
CA ASN A 28 8.25 -19.78 35.99
C ASN A 28 8.50 -18.27 36.04
N ASP A 29 7.90 -17.53 35.10
CA ASP A 29 8.05 -16.08 34.94
C ASP A 29 9.46 -15.57 34.61
N SER A 30 10.41 -16.47 34.29
CA SER A 30 11.77 -16.08 33.85
C SER A 30 11.90 -15.57 32.41
N GLY A 31 10.77 -15.40 31.70
CA GLY A 31 10.78 -14.93 30.31
C GLY A 31 10.77 -16.03 29.24
N LYS A 32 10.73 -17.33 29.60
CA LYS A 32 10.60 -18.43 28.62
C LYS A 32 9.43 -18.28 27.64
N SER A 33 8.26 -17.92 28.15
CA SER A 33 7.09 -17.67 27.29
C SER A 33 7.29 -16.45 26.39
N THR A 34 8.06 -15.45 26.82
CA THR A 34 8.44 -14.30 26.00
C THR A 34 9.30 -14.75 24.83
N ILE A 35 10.35 -15.55 25.07
CA ILE A 35 11.20 -16.11 24.00
C ILE A 35 10.35 -16.88 22.98
N GLY A 36 9.50 -17.80 23.47
CA GLY A 36 8.64 -18.61 22.61
C GLY A 36 7.66 -17.77 21.79
N LYS A 37 7.03 -16.76 22.41
CA LYS A 37 6.12 -15.83 21.71
C LYS A 37 6.85 -14.98 20.70
N THR A 38 8.02 -14.43 21.03
CA THR A 38 8.81 -13.65 20.08
C THR A 38 9.22 -14.49 18.89
N LEU A 39 9.75 -15.71 19.11
CA LEU A 39 10.08 -16.63 18.04
C LEU A 39 8.87 -16.95 17.17
N PHE A 40 7.75 -17.30 17.80
CA PHE A 40 6.51 -17.61 17.09
C PHE A 40 6.01 -16.41 16.26
N THR A 41 5.94 -15.23 16.85
CA THR A 41 5.50 -14.00 16.16
C THR A 41 6.44 -13.67 15.01
N THR A 42 7.75 -13.67 15.21
CA THR A 42 8.73 -13.40 14.15
C THR A 42 8.57 -14.38 12.99
N LEU A 43 8.53 -15.69 13.27
CA LEU A 43 8.38 -16.71 12.22
C LEU A 43 7.03 -16.62 11.49
N THR A 44 5.94 -16.40 12.24
CA THR A 44 4.60 -16.32 11.63
C THR A 44 4.42 -15.06 10.79
N THR A 45 4.93 -13.92 11.26
CA THR A 45 4.93 -12.68 10.49
C THR A 45 5.81 -12.82 9.24
N LEU A 46 7.01 -13.39 9.35
CA LEU A 46 7.89 -13.60 8.19
C LEU A 46 7.28 -14.56 7.15
N ASN A 47 6.63 -15.64 7.59
CA ASN A 47 6.06 -16.63 6.67
C ASN A 47 4.87 -16.12 5.84
N ASN A 48 4.19 -15.07 6.28
CA ASN A 48 2.99 -14.54 5.62
C ASN A 48 3.11 -13.07 5.22
N PHE A 49 4.26 -12.44 5.46
CA PHE A 49 4.44 -11.00 5.30
C PHE A 49 4.07 -10.55 3.89
N GLU A 50 4.59 -11.21 2.86
CA GLU A 50 4.35 -10.82 1.48
C GLU A 50 2.86 -10.90 1.13
N ARG A 51 2.18 -11.96 1.59
CA ARG A 51 0.76 -12.16 1.35
C ARG A 51 -0.07 -11.09 2.05
N GLU A 52 0.24 -10.78 3.30
CA GLU A 52 -0.43 -9.72 4.07
C GLU A 52 -0.18 -8.34 3.47
N PHE A 53 1.06 -8.04 3.09
CA PHE A 53 1.44 -6.79 2.43
C PHE A 53 0.62 -6.58 1.15
N LEU A 54 0.62 -7.55 0.25
CA LEU A 54 -0.09 -7.45 -1.03
C LEU A 54 -1.61 -7.35 -0.82
N THR A 55 -2.16 -8.01 0.22
CA THR A 55 -3.59 -7.97 0.55
C THR A 55 -3.98 -6.56 1.00
N ASN A 56 -3.19 -5.99 1.91
CA ASN A 56 -3.38 -4.64 2.41
C ASN A 56 -3.22 -3.60 1.29
N LEU A 57 -2.23 -3.78 0.42
CA LEU A 57 -2.02 -2.90 -0.73
C LEU A 57 -3.20 -2.95 -1.70
N SER A 58 -3.64 -4.15 -2.08
CA SER A 58 -4.80 -4.35 -2.95
C SER A 58 -6.05 -3.65 -2.40
N GLN A 59 -6.35 -3.82 -1.12
CA GLN A 59 -7.48 -3.17 -0.47
C GLN A 59 -7.41 -1.63 -0.56
N ARG A 60 -6.22 -1.05 -0.34
CA ARG A 60 -6.00 0.41 -0.45
C ARG A 60 -6.19 0.90 -1.88
N VAL A 61 -5.63 0.20 -2.86
CA VAL A 61 -5.76 0.53 -4.29
C VAL A 61 -7.21 0.44 -4.75
N ILE A 62 -7.93 -0.64 -4.37
CA ILE A 62 -9.35 -0.82 -4.69
C ILE A 62 -10.17 0.31 -4.10
N ARG A 63 -9.93 0.68 -2.84
CA ARG A 63 -10.62 1.78 -2.18
C ARG A 63 -10.43 3.10 -2.93
N VAL A 64 -9.20 3.42 -3.33
CA VAL A 64 -8.91 4.61 -4.13
C VAL A 64 -9.63 4.56 -5.47
N SER A 65 -9.52 3.46 -6.22
CA SER A 65 -10.21 3.28 -7.50
C SER A 65 -11.73 3.45 -7.38
N PHE A 66 -12.32 2.90 -6.32
CA PHE A 66 -13.74 3.01 -6.02
C PHE A 66 -14.15 4.46 -5.73
N LEU A 67 -13.44 5.14 -4.82
CA LEU A 67 -13.73 6.54 -4.48
C LEU A 67 -13.63 7.46 -5.70
N LEU A 68 -12.58 7.31 -6.53
CA LEU A 68 -12.44 8.11 -7.75
C LEU A 68 -13.58 7.84 -8.75
N LYS A 69 -14.08 6.61 -8.83
CA LYS A 69 -15.25 6.28 -9.67
C LYS A 69 -16.54 6.89 -9.14
N GLU A 70 -16.78 6.84 -7.83
CA GLU A 70 -17.95 7.45 -7.21
C GLU A 70 -17.96 8.97 -7.40
N LEU A 71 -16.80 9.61 -7.25
CA LEU A 71 -16.65 11.05 -7.48
C LEU A 71 -16.85 11.42 -8.95
N LEU A 72 -16.47 10.56 -9.90
CA LEU A 72 -16.68 10.76 -11.34
C LEU A 72 -18.05 10.26 -11.80
N ASP A 73 -19.11 10.76 -11.16
CA ASP A 73 -20.48 10.49 -11.59
C ASP A 73 -20.78 11.08 -12.99
N ASP A 74 -21.91 10.70 -13.59
CA ASP A 74 -22.27 11.18 -14.93
C ASP A 74 -22.37 12.71 -15.01
N LYS A 75 -22.75 13.37 -13.91
CA LYS A 75 -22.86 14.83 -13.85
C LYS A 75 -21.48 15.48 -13.94
N LEU A 76 -20.57 15.14 -13.03
CA LEU A 76 -19.20 15.68 -13.01
C LEU A 76 -18.47 15.31 -14.30
N LYS A 77 -18.65 14.08 -14.79
CA LYS A 77 -18.06 13.62 -16.04
C LYS A 77 -18.48 14.51 -17.21
N ASN A 78 -19.76 14.84 -17.34
CA ASN A 78 -20.26 15.72 -18.41
C ASN A 78 -19.78 17.17 -18.24
N GLU A 79 -19.71 17.67 -17.00
CA GLU A 79 -19.19 19.00 -16.70
C GLU A 79 -17.70 19.13 -17.04
N ILE A 80 -16.86 18.19 -16.60
CA ILE A 80 -15.43 18.15 -16.96
C ILE A 80 -15.29 17.96 -18.47
N LYS A 81 -16.08 17.08 -19.10
CA LYS A 81 -16.01 16.87 -20.55
C LYS A 81 -16.25 18.16 -21.34
N SER A 82 -17.24 18.96 -20.95
CA SER A 82 -17.58 20.19 -21.66
C SER A 82 -16.56 21.31 -21.47
N THR A 83 -15.74 21.26 -20.42
CA THR A 83 -14.79 22.31 -20.06
C THR A 83 -13.33 21.93 -20.27
N ASN A 84 -12.98 20.65 -20.16
CA ASN A 84 -11.63 20.12 -20.22
C ASN A 84 -11.62 18.60 -20.49
N GLU A 85 -11.97 18.20 -21.71
CA GLU A 85 -11.96 16.79 -22.15
C GLU A 85 -10.62 16.06 -21.92
N PRO A 86 -9.44 16.66 -22.17
CA PRO A 86 -8.15 16.01 -21.87
C PRO A 86 -7.97 15.65 -20.39
N LEU A 87 -8.50 16.46 -19.47
CA LEU A 87 -8.46 16.16 -18.04
C LEU A 87 -9.34 14.94 -17.71
N LEU A 88 -10.53 14.85 -18.31
CA LEU A 88 -11.40 13.68 -18.15
C LEU A 88 -10.73 12.39 -18.65
N GLU A 89 -10.03 12.44 -19.78
CA GLU A 89 -9.27 11.30 -20.29
C GLU A 89 -8.20 10.84 -19.30
N LYS A 90 -7.47 11.78 -18.68
CA LYS A 90 -6.46 11.47 -17.67
C LYS A 90 -7.05 10.88 -16.39
N ILE A 91 -8.17 11.42 -15.90
CA ILE A 91 -8.91 10.83 -14.76
C ILE A 91 -9.29 9.39 -15.09
N THR A 92 -9.91 9.17 -16.26
CA THR A 92 -10.36 7.85 -16.70
C THR A 92 -9.18 6.88 -16.85
N ARG A 93 -8.04 7.36 -17.37
CA ARG A 93 -6.80 6.61 -17.47
C ARG A 93 -6.29 6.18 -16.10
N ILE A 94 -6.20 7.07 -15.12
CA ILE A 94 -5.77 6.73 -13.76
C ILE A 94 -6.66 5.68 -13.12
N ILE A 95 -7.97 5.82 -13.25
CA ILE A 95 -8.93 4.82 -12.74
C ILE A 95 -8.66 3.44 -13.39
N LYS A 96 -8.37 3.41 -14.69
CA LYS A 96 -8.00 2.19 -15.40
C LYS A 96 -6.66 1.62 -14.93
N SER A 97 -5.63 2.44 -14.80
CA SER A 97 -4.30 2.05 -14.32
C SER A 97 -4.36 1.47 -12.90
N LEU A 98 -5.18 2.04 -12.00
CA LEU A 98 -5.43 1.49 -10.66
C LEU A 98 -6.06 0.10 -10.70
N ASN A 99 -7.06 -0.11 -11.56
CA ASN A 99 -7.69 -1.43 -11.71
C ASN A 99 -6.72 -2.45 -12.29
N ASN A 100 -5.91 -2.06 -13.28
CA ASN A 100 -4.89 -2.92 -13.86
C ASN A 100 -3.84 -3.32 -12.81
N PHE A 101 -3.33 -2.35 -12.05
CA PHE A 101 -2.38 -2.63 -10.96
C PHE A 101 -2.94 -3.61 -9.94
N ASN A 102 -4.21 -3.43 -9.54
CA ASN A 102 -4.88 -4.37 -8.65
C ASN A 102 -5.04 -5.78 -9.26
N ASN A 103 -5.27 -5.88 -10.57
CA ASN A 103 -5.32 -7.16 -11.26
C ASN A 103 -3.94 -7.84 -11.30
N GLU A 104 -2.85 -7.09 -11.47
CA GLU A 104 -1.49 -7.62 -11.38
C GLU A 104 -1.18 -8.18 -9.98
N ILE A 105 -1.63 -7.50 -8.92
CA ILE A 105 -1.55 -8.03 -7.56
C ILE A 105 -2.29 -9.38 -7.46
N ASN A 106 -3.55 -9.42 -7.90
CA ASN A 106 -4.43 -10.60 -7.76
C ASN A 106 -4.04 -11.79 -8.64
N HIS A 107 -3.58 -11.55 -9.87
CA HIS A 107 -3.18 -12.63 -10.78
C HIS A 107 -2.01 -13.43 -10.23
N ASN A 108 -1.08 -12.77 -9.54
CA ASN A 108 0.12 -13.40 -8.99
C ASN A 108 -0.11 -14.02 -7.59
N PHE A 109 -1.13 -13.57 -6.86
CA PHE A 109 -1.63 -14.26 -5.67
C PHE A 109 -2.09 -15.70 -5.94
N ILE A 110 -2.76 -15.93 -7.07
CA ILE A 110 -3.35 -17.22 -7.44
C ILE A 110 -2.27 -18.22 -7.87
N LYS A 111 -1.14 -17.74 -8.42
CA LYS A 111 -0.07 -18.59 -8.95
C LYS A 111 0.95 -19.08 -7.92
N ILE A 112 0.91 -18.62 -6.66
CA ILE A 112 1.89 -18.98 -5.62
C ILE A 112 3.34 -18.63 -6.06
N GLU A 113 3.52 -17.60 -6.90
CA GLU A 113 4.84 -17.13 -7.37
C GLU A 113 5.19 -15.79 -6.74
N ILE A 114 4.99 -15.66 -5.44
CA ILE A 114 5.43 -14.48 -4.69
C ILE A 114 6.95 -14.61 -4.48
N ASN A 115 7.71 -13.92 -5.31
CA ASN A 115 9.18 -13.91 -5.27
C ASN A 115 9.72 -12.48 -5.48
N ASP A 116 11.02 -12.32 -5.31
CA ASP A 116 11.69 -11.02 -5.41
C ASP A 116 11.51 -10.34 -6.77
N LYS A 117 11.47 -11.13 -7.85
CA LYS A 117 11.26 -10.60 -9.19
C LYS A 117 9.85 -10.03 -9.32
N PHE A 118 8.85 -10.75 -8.83
CA PHE A 118 7.47 -10.27 -8.80
C PHE A 118 7.35 -8.95 -8.03
N PHE A 119 7.99 -8.81 -6.86
CA PHE A 119 7.97 -7.55 -6.12
C PHE A 119 8.64 -6.40 -6.87
N LYS A 120 9.77 -6.63 -7.53
CA LYS A 120 10.45 -5.61 -8.36
C LYS A 120 9.61 -5.18 -9.54
N ASP A 121 8.98 -6.13 -10.22
CA ASP A 121 8.08 -5.85 -11.35
C ASP A 121 6.86 -5.05 -10.87
N LEU A 122 6.28 -5.44 -9.72
CA LEU A 122 5.16 -4.74 -9.10
C LEU A 122 5.53 -3.32 -8.64
N GLU A 123 6.69 -3.15 -8.01
CA GLU A 123 7.22 -1.86 -7.58
C GLU A 123 7.38 -0.91 -8.77
N LYS A 124 7.91 -1.41 -9.89
CA LYS A 124 8.04 -0.62 -11.12
C LYS A 124 6.68 -0.12 -11.62
N ILE A 125 5.70 -1.02 -11.75
CA ILE A 125 4.34 -0.66 -12.20
C ILE A 125 3.71 0.35 -11.22
N PHE A 126 3.93 0.16 -9.92
CA PHE A 126 3.42 1.07 -8.90
C PHE A 126 4.05 2.46 -8.99
N LEU A 127 5.36 2.56 -9.21
CA LEU A 127 6.05 3.84 -9.36
C LEU A 127 5.56 4.60 -10.60
N GLU A 128 5.38 3.91 -11.73
CA GLU A 128 4.78 4.49 -12.94
C GLU A 128 3.37 5.04 -12.64
N LEU A 129 2.54 4.27 -11.92
CA LEU A 129 1.20 4.70 -11.51
C LEU A 129 1.22 5.92 -10.56
N ILE A 130 2.19 5.98 -9.64
CA ILE A 130 2.37 7.11 -8.72
C ILE A 130 2.75 8.38 -9.50
N GLU A 131 3.63 8.28 -10.49
CA GLU A 131 3.98 9.40 -11.36
C GLU A 131 2.78 9.89 -12.17
N GLU A 132 2.00 8.98 -12.77
CA GLU A 132 0.77 9.35 -13.48
C GLU A 132 -0.22 10.07 -12.55
N ALA A 133 -0.37 9.58 -11.31
CA ALA A 133 -1.30 10.13 -10.33
C ALA A 133 -0.88 11.53 -9.84
N ASP A 134 0.43 11.77 -9.69
CA ASP A 134 0.97 13.08 -9.28
C ASP A 134 0.72 14.13 -10.37
N VAL A 135 0.96 13.77 -11.63
CA VAL A 135 0.64 14.65 -12.78
C VAL A 135 -0.85 15.00 -12.80
N LEU A 136 -1.74 14.01 -12.64
CA LEU A 136 -3.18 14.26 -12.59
C LEU A 136 -3.56 15.17 -11.42
N LYS A 137 -2.99 14.94 -10.23
CA LYS A 137 -3.25 15.76 -9.05
C LYS A 137 -2.92 17.23 -9.31
N GLN A 138 -1.73 17.52 -9.85
CA GLN A 138 -1.31 18.90 -10.16
C GLN A 138 -2.23 19.57 -11.18
N GLU A 139 -2.71 18.82 -12.17
CA GLU A 139 -3.67 19.34 -13.15
C GLU A 139 -5.04 19.63 -12.54
N LEU A 140 -5.53 18.78 -11.63
CA LEU A 140 -6.77 19.01 -10.89
C LEU A 140 -6.65 20.23 -9.97
N GLU A 141 -5.54 20.40 -9.27
CA GLU A 141 -5.28 21.59 -8.45
C GLU A 141 -5.29 22.88 -9.30
N ASN A 142 -4.68 22.84 -10.49
CA ASN A 142 -4.70 23.96 -11.42
C ASN A 142 -6.09 24.20 -12.02
N TYR A 143 -6.87 23.14 -12.22
CA TYR A 143 -8.25 23.25 -12.67
C TYR A 143 -9.14 23.89 -11.60
N ILE A 144 -9.00 23.48 -10.33
CA ILE A 144 -9.69 24.08 -9.18
C ILE A 144 -9.44 25.59 -9.11
N LYS A 145 -8.19 26.04 -9.25
CA LYS A 145 -7.84 27.48 -9.23
C LYS A 145 -8.53 28.30 -10.32
N LYS A 146 -8.96 27.67 -11.41
CA LYS A 146 -9.67 28.31 -12.53
C LYS A 146 -11.19 28.28 -12.36
N LEU A 147 -11.71 27.43 -11.47
CA LEU A 147 -13.13 27.44 -11.12
C LEU A 147 -13.38 28.64 -10.20
N ASN A 148 -14.33 29.50 -10.56
CA ASN A 148 -14.83 30.50 -9.61
C ASN A 148 -15.51 29.74 -8.45
N GLU A 149 -15.28 30.20 -7.21
CA GLU A 149 -15.77 29.58 -5.96
C GLU A 149 -17.30 29.33 -5.94
N GLU A 150 -18.06 29.98 -6.84
CA GLU A 150 -19.52 29.91 -6.93
C GLU A 150 -20.10 28.57 -7.43
N ASN A 151 -19.27 27.60 -7.83
CA ASN A 151 -19.71 26.23 -8.11
C ASN A 151 -19.51 25.28 -6.92
N ASN A 152 -20.42 25.36 -5.95
CA ASN A 152 -20.29 24.71 -4.65
C ASN A 152 -20.10 23.17 -4.72
N LEU A 153 -20.69 22.47 -5.70
CA LEU A 153 -20.59 20.99 -5.80
C LEU A 153 -19.41 20.51 -6.65
N MET A 154 -19.15 21.17 -7.79
CA MET A 154 -18.06 20.77 -8.69
C MET A 154 -16.70 21.00 -8.04
N PHE A 155 -16.53 22.15 -7.37
CA PHE A 155 -15.34 22.46 -6.61
C PHE A 155 -15.09 21.41 -5.52
N GLN A 156 -16.13 21.05 -4.76
CA GLN A 156 -16.04 20.03 -3.71
C GLN A 156 -15.61 18.68 -4.26
N ASN A 157 -16.27 18.18 -5.32
CA ASN A 157 -15.95 16.87 -5.89
C ASN A 157 -14.52 16.79 -6.42
N ILE A 158 -14.03 17.86 -7.06
CA ILE A 158 -12.65 17.90 -7.58
C ILE A 158 -11.64 18.04 -6.44
N SER A 159 -11.97 18.79 -5.38
CA SER A 159 -11.16 18.85 -4.16
C SER A 159 -11.03 17.46 -3.52
N PHE A 160 -12.13 16.72 -3.38
CA PHE A 160 -12.10 15.34 -2.88
C PHE A 160 -11.27 14.41 -3.77
N PHE A 161 -11.27 14.63 -5.08
CA PHE A 161 -10.40 13.94 -6.02
C PHE A 161 -8.92 14.17 -5.70
N VAL A 162 -8.53 15.43 -5.49
CA VAL A 162 -7.16 15.83 -5.12
C VAL A 162 -6.74 15.22 -3.78
N ASP A 163 -7.63 15.23 -2.78
CA ASP A 163 -7.37 14.63 -1.47
C ASP A 163 -7.18 13.11 -1.58
N THR A 164 -8.03 12.45 -2.36
CA THR A 164 -7.95 11.00 -2.61
C THR A 164 -6.64 10.64 -3.30
N LEU A 165 -6.21 11.41 -4.31
CA LEU A 165 -4.92 11.22 -4.96
C LEU A 165 -3.75 11.51 -4.00
N THR A 166 -3.87 12.51 -3.14
CA THR A 166 -2.83 12.81 -2.13
C THR A 166 -2.64 11.63 -1.17
N ALA A 167 -3.73 11.04 -0.70
CA ALA A 167 -3.67 9.85 0.14
C ALA A 167 -3.07 8.64 -0.60
N PHE A 168 -3.35 8.49 -1.91
CA PHE A 168 -2.75 7.46 -2.74
C PHE A 168 -1.24 7.66 -2.92
N LEU A 169 -0.80 8.89 -3.21
CA LEU A 169 0.63 9.23 -3.36
C LEU A 169 1.44 8.96 -2.09
N ALA A 170 0.82 9.14 -0.92
CA ALA A 170 1.45 8.81 0.36
C ALA A 170 1.80 7.31 0.48
N LEU A 171 1.16 6.42 -0.29
CA LEU A 171 1.50 4.99 -0.30
C LEU A 171 2.88 4.71 -0.90
N LYS A 172 3.50 5.66 -1.61
CA LYS A 172 4.87 5.54 -2.15
C LYS A 172 5.88 5.10 -1.08
N VAL A 173 5.70 5.54 0.17
CA VAL A 173 6.62 5.21 1.28
C VAL A 173 6.60 3.73 1.66
N ILE A 174 5.53 3.01 1.32
CA ILE A 174 5.31 1.61 1.74
C ILE A 174 6.03 0.64 0.80
N PHE A 175 6.34 1.04 -0.44
CA PHE A 175 6.99 0.18 -1.43
C PHE A 175 8.52 0.04 -1.29
N ASN A 176 9.07 0.45 -0.14
CA ASN A 176 10.48 0.25 0.18
C ASN A 176 10.76 -1.20 0.61
N TYR A 177 10.48 -2.15 -0.29
CA TYR A 177 10.49 -3.60 -0.03
C TYR A 177 11.84 -4.10 0.50
N GLU A 178 12.96 -3.52 0.04
CA GLU A 178 14.30 -3.88 0.50
C GLU A 178 14.53 -3.63 2.01
N LYS A 179 13.78 -2.71 2.63
CA LYS A 179 13.87 -2.46 4.07
C LYS A 179 13.11 -3.46 4.94
N ILE A 180 12.26 -4.29 4.34
CA ILE A 180 11.35 -5.17 5.08
C ILE A 180 11.84 -6.62 5.07
N LYS A 181 12.76 -6.98 4.15
CA LYS A 181 13.53 -8.22 4.28
C LYS A 181 14.53 -8.09 5.43
N ILE A 182 14.20 -8.74 6.54
CA ILE A 182 15.19 -9.10 7.55
C ILE A 182 16.03 -10.22 6.89
N ILE A 183 17.23 -9.85 6.42
CA ILE A 183 18.24 -10.77 5.89
C ILE A 183 18.84 -11.56 7.07
#